data_AF-A0A509LEN9-F1
#
_entry.id   AF-A0A509LEN9-F1
#
_cell.length_a   1.000
_cell.length_b   1.000
_cell.length_c   1.000
_cell.angle_alpha   90.00
_cell.angle_beta   90.00
_cell.angle_gamma   90.00
#
_symmetry.space_group_name_H-M   'P 1'
#
loop_
_entity.id
_entity.type
_entity.pdbx_description
1 polymer ?
#
loop_
_entity_poly.entity_id
_entity_poly.type
_entity_poly.pdbx_seq_one_letter_code
_entity_poly.pdbx_strand_id
1 'polypeptide(L)'
;LKTKASFKNLPNFVTQQVSKNLVRAINQGENILRIQLKPPELGRLLITIDNSGSNIKINIMTENSAAREILTSNVNELRTVLSNSGVNLERFEVDMSSDFRQSMADARNQAWNFGK
;
A
#
# COMPACT_ATOMS: atom_id res chain seq x y z
N LEU A 1 7.48 24.99 16.01
CA LEU A 1 6.37 24.12 16.50
C LEU A 1 5.29 24.05 15.43
N LYS A 2 5.33 23.05 14.51
CA LYS A 2 4.33 22.85 13.45
C LYS A 2 3.79 21.42 13.52
N THR A 3 2.92 21.09 14.47
CA THR A 3 2.44 19.69 14.57
C THR A 3 0.94 19.52 14.78
N LYS A 4 0.17 20.46 15.34
CA LYS A 4 -1.23 20.17 15.68
C LYS A 4 -2.22 20.18 14.50
N ALA A 5 -1.95 20.90 13.41
CA ALA A 5 -2.87 20.99 12.27
C ALA A 5 -2.83 19.77 11.32
N SER A 6 -1.75 18.97 11.33
CA SER A 6 -1.58 17.86 10.38
C SER A 6 -2.41 16.63 10.72
N PHE A 7 -2.83 16.47 11.98
CA PHE A 7 -3.57 15.29 12.46
C PHE A 7 -5.00 15.19 11.88
N LYS A 8 -5.61 16.32 11.51
CA LYS A 8 -6.99 16.34 10.97
C LYS A 8 -7.08 15.83 9.52
N ASN A 9 -5.98 15.89 8.77
CA ASN A 9 -5.90 15.48 7.36
C ASN A 9 -5.08 14.20 7.16
N LEU A 10 -4.78 13.44 8.23
CA LEU A 10 -4.03 12.20 8.15
C LEU A 10 -4.64 11.17 7.19
N PRO A 11 -5.97 10.94 7.17
CA PRO A 11 -6.54 9.95 6.27
C PRO A 11 -6.25 10.27 4.81
N ASN A 12 -6.54 11.51 4.39
CA ASN A 12 -6.30 11.98 3.04
C ASN A 12 -4.80 11.94 2.66
N PHE A 13 -3.90 12.27 3.59
CA PHE A 13 -2.47 12.21 3.30
C PHE A 13 -2.00 10.77 3.05
N VAL A 14 -2.45 9.81 3.88
CA VAL A 14 -2.11 8.39 3.75
C VAL A 14 -2.71 7.80 2.48
N THR A 15 -3.98 8.08 2.18
CA THR A 15 -4.66 7.55 0.97
C THR A 15 -4.00 8.08 -0.30
N GLN A 16 -3.69 9.37 -0.36
CA GLN A 16 -2.96 9.97 -1.47
C GLN A 16 -1.55 9.39 -1.62
N GLN A 17 -0.83 9.18 -0.50
CA GLN A 17 0.49 8.57 -0.54
C GLN A 17 0.42 7.15 -1.10
N VAL A 18 -0.50 6.32 -0.63
CA VAL A 18 -0.60 4.91 -1.05
C VAL A 18 -1.05 4.81 -2.50
N SER A 19 -2.14 5.48 -2.89
CA SER A 19 -2.64 5.48 -4.27
C SER A 19 -1.59 5.92 -5.28
N LYS A 20 -0.87 7.02 -5.02
CA LYS A 20 0.18 7.52 -5.92
C LYS A 20 1.31 6.52 -6.12
N ASN A 21 1.76 5.86 -5.06
CA ASN A 21 2.81 4.85 -5.18
C ASN A 21 2.31 3.57 -5.85
N LEU A 22 1.06 3.16 -5.60
CA LEU A 22 0.43 2.02 -6.28
C LEU A 22 0.32 2.24 -7.80
N VAL A 23 -0.22 3.39 -8.24
CA VAL A 23 -0.31 3.71 -9.67
C VAL A 23 1.07 3.66 -10.32
N ARG A 24 2.09 4.22 -9.65
CA ARG A 24 3.46 4.16 -10.16
C ARG A 24 3.98 2.72 -10.26
N ALA A 25 3.86 1.94 -9.19
CA ALA A 25 4.34 0.56 -9.13
C ALA A 25 3.67 -0.31 -10.22
N ILE A 26 2.36 -0.19 -10.38
CA ILE A 26 1.60 -0.90 -11.41
C ILE A 26 2.08 -0.51 -12.82
N ASN A 27 2.25 0.79 -13.08
CA ASN A 27 2.77 1.26 -14.36
C ASN A 27 4.23 0.83 -14.63
N GLN A 28 4.99 0.56 -13.58
CA GLN A 28 6.37 0.07 -13.66
C GLN A 28 6.46 -1.47 -13.69
N GLY A 29 5.34 -2.18 -13.55
CA GLY A 29 5.32 -3.64 -13.45
C GLY A 29 5.90 -4.17 -12.14
N GLU A 30 5.95 -3.36 -11.08
CA GLU A 30 6.40 -3.79 -9.76
C GLU A 30 5.30 -4.58 -9.04
N ASN A 31 5.64 -5.77 -8.58
CA ASN A 31 4.72 -6.64 -7.83
C ASN A 31 4.85 -6.47 -6.31
N ILE A 32 5.90 -5.82 -5.84
CA ILE A 32 6.17 -5.64 -4.40
C ILE A 32 6.60 -4.21 -4.17
N LEU A 33 5.92 -3.53 -3.25
CA LEU A 33 6.18 -2.15 -2.90
C LEU A 33 6.30 -2.00 -1.39
N ARG A 34 7.34 -1.27 -0.95
CA ARG A 34 7.56 -0.94 0.45
C ARG A 34 7.43 0.56 0.65
N ILE A 35 6.47 0.98 1.47
CA ILE A 35 6.20 2.39 1.74
C ILE A 35 6.44 2.66 3.22
N GLN A 36 7.27 3.65 3.54
CA GLN A 36 7.23 4.28 4.86
C GLN A 36 6.15 5.35 4.85
N LEU A 37 5.10 5.18 5.66
CA LEU A 37 4.06 6.20 5.77
C LEU A 37 4.61 7.46 6.44
N LYS A 38 4.01 8.59 6.08
CA LYS A 38 4.21 9.85 6.80
C LYS A 38 2.88 10.27 7.44
N PRO A 39 2.86 10.59 8.74
CA PRO A 39 4.01 10.65 9.65
C PRO A 39 4.61 9.26 9.95
N PRO A 40 5.90 9.18 10.32
CA PRO A 40 6.60 7.91 10.51
C PRO A 40 6.02 7.04 11.63
N GLU A 41 5.23 7.64 12.54
CA GLU A 41 4.48 6.93 13.58
C GLU A 41 3.47 5.92 13.01
N LEU A 42 3.00 6.11 11.78
CA LEU A 42 2.12 5.18 11.07
C LEU A 42 2.86 3.94 10.55
N GLY A 43 4.18 3.87 10.71
CA GLY A 43 4.97 2.70 10.34
C GLY A 43 5.09 2.49 8.83
N ARG A 44 5.33 1.23 8.47
CA ARG A 44 5.59 0.83 7.08
C ARG A 44 4.46 -0.04 6.56
N LEU A 45 4.29 0.04 5.25
CA LEU A 45 3.44 -0.85 4.48
C LEU A 45 4.32 -1.75 3.62
N LEU A 46 3.98 -3.03 3.61
CA LEU A 46 4.40 -3.96 2.59
C LEU A 46 3.20 -4.23 1.70
N ILE A 47 3.33 -3.95 0.42
CA ILE A 47 2.26 -4.08 -0.54
C ILE A 47 2.68 -5.13 -1.55
N THR A 48 1.82 -6.11 -1.77
CA THR A 48 1.94 -7.09 -2.84
C THR A 48 0.87 -6.80 -3.88
N ILE A 49 1.30 -6.72 -5.13
CA ILE A 49 0.49 -6.42 -6.30
C ILE A 49 0.55 -7.67 -7.19
N ASP A 50 -0.61 -8.29 -7.37
CA ASP A 50 -0.78 -9.38 -8.33
C ASP A 50 -1.38 -8.79 -9.61
N ASN A 51 -0.57 -8.77 -10.65
CA ASN A 51 -0.93 -8.32 -11.99
C ASN A 51 -0.92 -9.51 -12.97
N SER A 52 -1.66 -10.58 -12.64
CA SER A 52 -1.69 -11.80 -13.45
C SER A 52 -2.65 -11.73 -14.66
N GLY A 53 -3.16 -10.55 -15.04
CA GLY A 53 -4.09 -10.38 -16.15
C GLY A 53 -4.75 -8.98 -16.21
N SER A 54 -6.00 -8.89 -16.66
CA SER A 54 -6.75 -7.62 -16.74
C SER A 54 -7.21 -7.08 -15.37
N ASN A 55 -7.04 -7.86 -14.31
CA ASN A 55 -7.54 -7.59 -12.97
C ASN A 55 -6.35 -7.52 -12.01
N ILE A 56 -6.24 -6.41 -11.28
CA ILE A 56 -5.21 -6.21 -10.27
C ILE A 56 -5.75 -6.62 -8.90
N LYS A 57 -4.96 -7.39 -8.15
CA LYS A 57 -5.22 -7.65 -6.72
C LYS A 57 -4.11 -7.01 -5.90
N ILE A 58 -4.51 -6.32 -4.85
CA ILE A 58 -3.60 -5.62 -3.94
C ILE A 58 -3.80 -6.19 -2.54
N ASN A 59 -2.72 -6.65 -1.93
CA ASN A 59 -2.68 -6.99 -0.51
C ASN A 59 -1.70 -6.05 0.20
N ILE A 60 -2.15 -5.40 1.26
CA ILE A 60 -1.35 -4.50 2.07
C ILE A 60 -1.19 -5.10 3.45
N MET A 61 0.05 -5.29 3.88
CA MET A 61 0.41 -5.60 5.25
C MET A 61 0.95 -4.36 5.95
N THR A 62 0.54 -4.17 7.20
CA THR A 62 1.03 -3.11 8.07
C THR A 62 1.31 -3.63 9.49
N GLU A 63 2.26 -2.98 10.17
CA GLU A 63 2.53 -3.18 11.60
C GLU A 63 1.73 -2.21 12.50
N ASN A 64 0.99 -1.26 11.90
CA ASN A 64 0.31 -0.18 12.63
C ASN A 64 -1.23 -0.24 12.47
N SER A 65 -1.96 -0.21 13.59
CA SER A 65 -3.43 -0.26 13.63
C SER A 65 -4.09 0.97 13.02
N ALA A 66 -3.58 2.17 13.30
CA ALA A 66 -4.13 3.41 12.76
C ALA A 66 -3.96 3.48 11.23
N ALA A 67 -2.81 3.02 10.72
CA ALA A 67 -2.61 2.91 9.28
C ALA A 67 -3.60 1.93 8.63
N ARG A 68 -3.82 0.76 9.26
CA ARG A 68 -4.83 -0.21 8.79
C ARG A 68 -6.21 0.44 8.75
N GLU A 69 -6.65 1.04 9.85
CA GLU A 69 -7.97 1.65 9.97
C GLU A 69 -8.18 2.73 8.91
N ILE A 70 -7.22 3.64 8.74
CA ILE A 70 -7.26 4.67 7.70
C ILE A 70 -7.40 4.04 6.30
N LEU A 71 -6.59 3.04 5.97
CA LEU A 71 -6.65 2.42 4.65
C LEU A 71 -7.95 1.65 4.43
N THR A 72 -8.41 0.88 5.42
CA THR A 72 -9.66 0.11 5.37
C THR A 72 -10.89 1.02 5.26
N SER A 73 -10.93 2.13 6.00
CA SER A 73 -12.03 3.10 5.92
C SER A 73 -12.08 3.85 4.59
N ASN A 74 -10.95 3.93 3.86
CA ASN A 74 -10.85 4.68 2.60
C ASN A 74 -10.61 3.78 1.38
N VAL A 75 -10.93 2.49 1.44
CA VAL A 75 -10.77 1.55 0.31
C VAL A 75 -11.54 2.03 -0.92
N ASN A 76 -12.74 2.58 -0.74
CA ASN A 76 -13.55 3.09 -1.86
C ASN A 76 -12.87 4.26 -2.59
N GLU A 77 -12.22 5.16 -1.84
CA GLU A 77 -11.45 6.27 -2.41
C GLU A 77 -10.23 5.74 -3.17
N LEU A 78 -9.46 4.84 -2.55
CA LEU A 78 -8.29 4.21 -3.18
C LEU A 78 -8.66 3.51 -4.48
N ARG A 79 -9.76 2.73 -4.47
CA ARG A 79 -10.29 2.06 -5.67
C ARG A 79 -10.68 3.05 -6.74
N THR A 80 -11.32 4.16 -6.37
CA THR A 80 -11.72 5.22 -7.31
C THR A 80 -10.50 5.86 -7.96
N VAL A 81 -9.48 6.21 -7.18
CA VAL A 81 -8.23 6.82 -7.70
C VAL A 81 -7.49 5.86 -8.64
N LEU A 82 -7.40 4.59 -8.27
CA LEU A 82 -6.78 3.55 -9.09
C LEU A 82 -7.56 3.36 -10.41
N SER A 83 -8.89 3.22 -10.33
CA SER A 83 -9.77 3.11 -11.50
C SER A 83 -9.63 4.30 -12.44
N ASN A 84 -9.63 5.52 -11.91
CA ASN A 84 -9.42 6.74 -12.68
C ASN A 84 -8.05 6.81 -13.36
N SER A 85 -7.07 6.06 -12.85
CA SER A 85 -5.74 5.93 -13.44
C SER A 85 -5.65 4.79 -14.48
N GLY A 86 -6.78 4.15 -14.82
CA GLY A 86 -6.84 3.02 -15.75
C GLY A 86 -6.56 1.67 -15.12
N VAL A 87 -6.46 1.58 -13.78
CA VAL A 87 -6.21 0.34 -13.06
C VAL A 87 -7.53 -0.36 -12.71
N ASN A 88 -7.76 -1.54 -13.27
CA ASN A 88 -8.94 -2.33 -12.95
C ASN A 88 -8.69 -3.20 -11.70
N LEU A 89 -9.14 -2.70 -10.54
CA LEU A 89 -8.95 -3.34 -9.25
C LEU A 89 -10.04 -4.38 -8.96
N GLU A 90 -9.64 -5.64 -8.85
CA GLU A 90 -10.51 -6.76 -8.47
C GLU A 90 -10.59 -6.91 -6.95
N ARG A 91 -9.44 -6.79 -6.27
CA ARG A 91 -9.34 -7.02 -4.82
C ARG A 91 -8.38 -6.03 -4.17
N PHE A 92 -8.78 -5.54 -3.00
CA PHE A 92 -7.96 -4.67 -2.17
C PHE A 92 -8.13 -5.09 -0.72
N GLU A 93 -7.11 -5.70 -0.15
CA GLU A 93 -7.11 -6.21 1.22
C GLU A 93 -6.04 -5.50 2.05
N VAL A 94 -6.39 -5.18 3.30
CA VAL A 94 -5.49 -4.52 4.25
C VAL A 94 -5.47 -5.33 5.54
N ASP A 95 -4.33 -5.96 5.78
CA ASP A 95 -4.11 -6.87 6.89
C ASP A 95 -3.04 -6.33 7.84
N MET A 96 -3.16 -6.75 9.10
CA MET A 96 -2.12 -6.55 10.08
C MET A 96 -1.41 -7.88 10.29
N SER A 97 -0.08 -7.86 10.20
CA SER A 97 0.72 -9.05 10.43
C SER A 97 1.53 -8.90 11.72
N SER A 98 1.39 -9.86 12.63
CA SER A 98 2.24 -9.99 13.82
C SER A 98 3.71 -10.22 13.42
N ASP A 99 3.91 -10.90 12.30
CA ASP A 99 5.21 -11.27 11.73
C ASP A 99 5.62 -10.34 10.58
N PHE A 100 5.21 -9.06 10.63
CA PHE A 100 5.48 -8.07 9.59
C PHE A 100 6.98 -8.01 9.18
N ARG A 101 7.89 -8.18 10.14
CA ARG A 101 9.33 -8.21 9.91
C ARG A 101 9.77 -9.40 9.04
N GLN A 102 9.15 -10.57 9.23
CA GLN A 102 9.42 -11.76 8.43
C GLN A 102 8.85 -11.58 7.02
N SER A 103 7.60 -11.13 6.89
CA SER A 103 7.00 -10.82 5.58
C SER A 103 7.84 -9.82 4.78
N MET A 104 8.43 -8.82 5.44
CA MET A 104 9.34 -7.88 4.80
C MET A 104 10.64 -8.54 4.31
N ALA A 105 11.18 -9.51 5.05
CA ALA A 105 12.36 -10.27 4.63
C ALA A 105 12.06 -11.19 3.44
N ASP A 106 10.93 -11.90 3.46
CA ASP A 106 10.49 -12.81 2.39
C ASP A 106 10.24 -12.07 1.08
N ALA A 107 9.59 -10.91 1.14
CA ALA A 107 9.40 -10.03 -0.02
C ALA A 107 10.72 -9.58 -0.65
N ARG A 108 11.84 -9.58 0.09
CA ARG A 108 13.18 -9.27 -0.46
C ARG A 108 13.72 -10.44 -1.29
N ASN A 109 13.43 -11.66 -0.87
CA ASN A 109 13.92 -12.88 -1.54
C ASN A 109 13.16 -13.14 -2.86
N GLN A 110 11.89 -12.75 -2.97
CA GLN A 110 11.10 -12.94 -4.20
C GLN A 110 11.56 -12.04 -5.36
N ALA A 111 12.15 -10.87 -5.09
CA ALA A 111 12.71 -10.00 -6.13
C ALA A 111 13.95 -10.61 -6.85
N TRP A 112 14.54 -11.68 -6.30
CA TRP A 112 15.76 -12.31 -6.81
C TRP A 112 15.54 -13.54 -7.71
N ASN A 113 14.29 -13.91 -8.02
CA ASN A 113 13.99 -15.11 -8.82
C ASN A 113 13.63 -14.84 -10.29
N PHE A 114 13.78 -13.61 -10.80
CA PHE A 114 13.45 -13.24 -12.20
C PHE A 114 14.67 -13.14 -13.13
N GLY A 115 15.76 -13.83 -12.81
CA GLY A 115 17.03 -13.77 -13.55
C GLY A 115 17.59 -15.12 -14.01
N LYS A 116 16.75 -16.05 -14.48
CA LYS A 116 17.20 -17.25 -15.20
C LYS A 116 16.49 -17.37 -16.54
#